data_AF-A0A3L7XG25-F1
#
_entry.id   AF-A0A3L7XG25-F1
#
_cell.length_a   1.000
_cell.length_b   1.000
_cell.length_c   1.000
_cell.angle_alpha   90.00
_cell.angle_beta   90.00
_cell.angle_gamma   90.00
#
_symmetry.space_group_name_H-M   'P 1'
#
loop_
_entity.id
_entity.type
_entity.pdbx_description
1 polymer ?
#
loop_
_entity_poly.entity_id
_entity_poly.type
_entity_poly.pdbx_seq_one_letter_code
_entity_poly.pdbx_strand_id
1 'polypeptide(L)'
;MGGMNRAYVAPSYQDHLTQNVGRAIPDVSFNADPSTGFAVYTIGQDSKTRWQVVGGTSAGAPQWAAMIAIADQFRAVPLSGEAFEPQNALYAAGNIAMFDVIDGRNGPCDKCTAGVGFDFATGLGSPRPGIIEVLVGSSTPAVAQR
;
A
#
# COMPACT_ATOMS: atom_id res chain seq x y z
N MET A 1 -1.30 -12.79 0.28
CA MET A 1 -0.14 -13.45 -0.36
C MET A 1 0.31 -12.57 -1.50
N GLY A 2 1.56 -12.13 -1.47
CA GLY A 2 2.21 -11.49 -2.63
C GLY A 2 2.90 -12.50 -3.53
N GLY A 3 3.58 -12.00 -4.56
CA GLY A 3 4.25 -12.82 -5.56
C GLY A 3 4.38 -12.13 -6.90
N MET A 4 4.85 -12.87 -7.89
CA MET A 4 5.00 -12.39 -9.26
C MET A 4 3.90 -12.98 -10.13
N ASN A 5 3.08 -12.13 -10.72
CA ASN A 5 2.06 -12.52 -11.68
C ASN A 5 2.63 -12.46 -13.11
N ARG A 6 2.83 -13.63 -13.71
CA ARG A 6 3.39 -13.78 -15.07
C ARG A 6 2.37 -13.61 -16.19
N ALA A 7 1.08 -13.54 -15.87
CA ALA A 7 0.04 -13.28 -16.88
C ALA A 7 0.04 -11.81 -17.33
N TYR A 8 0.64 -10.91 -16.55
CA TYR A 8 0.75 -9.48 -16.85
C TYR A 8 2.21 -9.10 -16.97
N VAL A 9 2.54 -8.36 -18.03
CA VAL A 9 3.87 -7.75 -18.19
C VAL A 9 4.12 -6.80 -17.02
N ALA A 10 5.38 -6.72 -16.59
CA ALA A 10 5.77 -5.72 -15.60
C ALA A 10 5.44 -4.32 -16.15
N PRO A 11 4.71 -3.48 -15.41
CA PRO A 11 4.62 -2.07 -15.73
C PRO A 11 6.00 -1.42 -15.61
N SER A 12 6.25 -0.35 -16.37
CA SER A 12 7.56 0.33 -16.43
C SER A 12 8.11 0.72 -15.05
N TYR A 13 7.26 1.15 -14.13
CA TYR A 13 7.63 1.47 -12.75
C TYR A 13 8.13 0.26 -11.93
N GLN A 14 7.85 -0.97 -12.37
CA GLN A 14 8.34 -2.22 -11.77
C GLN A 14 9.46 -2.90 -12.58
N ASP A 15 9.84 -2.40 -13.75
CA ASP A 15 10.79 -3.09 -14.65
C ASP A 15 12.09 -3.46 -13.93
N HIS A 16 12.62 -2.53 -13.12
CA HIS A 16 13.83 -2.72 -12.34
C HIS A 16 13.70 -3.76 -11.21
N LEU A 17 12.49 -4.05 -10.75
CA LEU A 17 12.21 -5.00 -9.67
C LEU A 17 12.08 -6.43 -10.17
N THR A 18 11.44 -6.60 -11.33
CA THR A 18 11.07 -7.93 -11.83
C THR A 18 11.83 -8.35 -13.07
N GLN A 19 12.70 -7.48 -13.60
CA GLN A 19 13.43 -7.70 -14.84
C GLN A 19 12.48 -8.07 -15.99
N ASN A 20 11.30 -7.44 -16.01
CA ASN A 20 10.24 -7.63 -17.00
C ASN A 20 9.61 -9.04 -17.03
N VAL A 21 9.79 -9.84 -15.97
CA VAL A 21 9.28 -11.22 -15.91
C VAL A 21 7.79 -11.28 -15.49
N GLY A 22 7.25 -10.20 -14.91
CA GLY A 22 5.82 -10.06 -14.63
C GLY A 22 5.50 -8.98 -13.59
N ARG A 23 4.21 -8.73 -13.33
CA ARG A 23 3.73 -7.76 -12.33
C ARG A 23 3.96 -8.29 -10.90
N ALA A 24 4.75 -7.60 -10.09
CA ALA A 24 4.99 -7.96 -8.70
C ALA A 24 3.89 -7.42 -7.77
N ILE A 25 3.38 -8.23 -6.84
CA ILE A 25 2.39 -7.84 -5.81
C ILE A 25 2.90 -8.17 -4.39
N PRO A 26 2.47 -7.43 -3.36
CA PRO A 26 1.65 -6.21 -3.42
C PRO A 26 2.48 -4.96 -3.79
N ASP A 27 1.83 -3.81 -4.00
CA ASP A 27 2.51 -2.51 -4.14
C ASP A 27 2.82 -1.89 -2.77
N VAL A 28 1.83 -1.91 -1.87
CA VAL A 28 1.91 -1.39 -0.49
C VAL A 28 1.29 -2.38 0.48
N SER A 29 1.61 -2.24 1.76
CA SER A 29 1.11 -3.09 2.85
C SER A 29 0.58 -2.28 4.03
N PHE A 30 -0.32 -2.89 4.78
CA PHE A 30 -0.93 -2.35 5.99
C PHE A 30 -0.96 -3.45 7.05
N ASN A 31 -1.19 -3.06 8.31
CA ASN A 31 -1.51 -4.03 9.35
C ASN A 31 -2.69 -4.90 8.90
N ALA A 32 -2.48 -6.21 8.91
CA ALA A 32 -3.46 -7.21 8.51
C ALA A 32 -3.54 -8.34 9.53
N ASP A 33 -2.83 -8.26 10.66
CA ASP A 33 -2.87 -9.27 11.70
C ASP A 33 -4.12 -9.06 12.57
N PRO A 34 -5.05 -10.03 12.67
CA PRO A 34 -6.20 -9.95 13.57
C PRO A 34 -5.80 -9.81 15.05
N SER A 35 -4.61 -10.27 15.46
CA SER A 35 -4.13 -10.17 16.84
C SER A 35 -3.84 -8.73 17.27
N THR A 36 -3.44 -7.89 16.30
CA THR A 36 -3.23 -6.45 16.44
C THR A 36 -4.20 -5.66 15.58
N GLY A 37 -5.37 -6.23 15.28
CA GLY A 37 -6.29 -5.73 14.26
C GLY A 37 -7.06 -4.46 14.62
N PHE A 38 -8.06 -4.15 13.80
CA PHE A 38 -8.87 -2.94 13.93
C PHE A 38 -10.19 -3.24 14.63
N ALA A 39 -10.60 -2.37 15.55
CA ALA A 39 -11.93 -2.43 16.14
C ALA A 39 -12.98 -1.98 15.11
N VAL A 40 -13.90 -2.89 14.78
CA VAL A 40 -15.02 -2.63 13.87
C VAL A 40 -16.33 -2.91 14.58
N TYR A 41 -17.24 -1.96 14.49
CA TYR A 41 -18.60 -2.12 14.97
C TYR A 41 -19.45 -2.74 13.87
N THR A 42 -20.13 -3.83 14.18
CA THR A 42 -20.94 -4.57 13.20
C THR A 42 -22.33 -4.86 13.74
N ILE A 43 -23.30 -4.92 12.82
CA ILE A 43 -24.64 -5.42 13.07
C ILE A 43 -24.70 -6.81 12.45
N GLY A 44 -24.83 -7.83 13.29
CA GLY A 44 -24.95 -9.21 12.82
C GLY A 44 -26.28 -9.45 12.11
N GLN A 45 -26.39 -10.55 11.38
CA GLN A 45 -27.66 -11.01 10.78
C GLN A 45 -28.76 -11.24 11.82
N ASP A 46 -28.37 -11.42 13.08
CA ASP A 46 -29.25 -11.51 14.26
C ASP A 46 -29.69 -10.13 14.80
N SER A 47 -29.43 -9.05 14.06
CA SER A 47 -29.67 -7.66 14.46
C SER A 47 -28.93 -7.22 15.72
N LYS A 48 -28.01 -8.05 16.23
CA LYS A 48 -27.21 -7.69 17.41
C LYS A 48 -25.99 -6.91 16.97
N THR A 49 -25.75 -5.83 17.69
CA THR A 49 -24.57 -5.01 17.45
C THR A 49 -23.43 -5.41 18.37
N ARG A 50 -22.19 -5.38 17.86
CA ARG A 50 -21.00 -5.75 18.62
C ARG A 50 -19.75 -5.11 18.04
N TRP A 51 -18.82 -4.79 18.93
CA TRP A 51 -17.43 -4.54 18.58
C TRP A 51 -16.72 -5.88 18.34
N GLN A 52 -15.92 -5.93 17.30
CA GLN A 52 -15.02 -7.04 17.01
C GLN A 52 -13.67 -6.51 16.52
N VAL A 53 -12.60 -7.26 16.76
CA VAL A 53 -11.29 -6.97 16.18
C VAL A 53 -11.17 -7.76 14.88
N VAL A 54 -10.88 -7.06 13.78
CA VAL A 54 -10.70 -7.66 12.45
C VAL A 54 -9.32 -7.35 11.90
N GLY A 55 -8.76 -8.27 11.13
CA GLY A 55 -7.54 -8.07 10.35
C GLY A 55 -7.79 -8.32 8.87
N GLY A 56 -6.76 -8.84 8.22
CA GLY A 56 -6.76 -9.17 6.80
C GLY A 56 -6.45 -7.98 5.89
N THR A 57 -6.00 -8.28 4.68
CA THR A 57 -5.75 -7.26 3.65
C THR A 57 -7.03 -6.52 3.24
N SER A 58 -8.20 -7.10 3.50
CA SER A 58 -9.50 -6.45 3.39
C SER A 58 -9.61 -5.20 4.27
N ALA A 59 -8.92 -5.13 5.41
CA ALA A 59 -8.85 -3.92 6.22
C ALA A 59 -7.86 -2.90 5.63
N GLY A 60 -6.80 -3.34 4.95
CA GLY A 60 -5.82 -2.47 4.31
C GLY A 60 -6.34 -1.77 3.04
N ALA A 61 -7.14 -2.46 2.23
CA ALA A 61 -7.70 -1.90 1.00
C ALA A 61 -8.49 -0.58 1.20
N PRO A 62 -9.45 -0.47 2.15
CA PRO A 62 -10.15 0.78 2.40
C PRO A 62 -9.27 1.86 3.02
N GLN A 63 -8.21 1.51 3.75
CA GLN A 63 -7.24 2.49 4.27
C GLN A 63 -6.46 3.14 3.11
N TRP A 64 -5.99 2.34 2.16
CA TRP A 64 -5.35 2.87 0.94
C TRP A 64 -6.32 3.72 0.12
N ALA A 65 -7.56 3.26 -0.06
CA ALA A 65 -8.58 4.03 -0.76
C ALA A 65 -8.85 5.39 -0.11
N ALA A 66 -8.86 5.46 1.23
CA ALA A 66 -9.01 6.73 1.95
C ALA A 66 -7.82 7.68 1.70
N MET A 67 -6.58 7.18 1.67
CA MET A 67 -5.40 7.98 1.34
C MET A 67 -5.46 8.54 -0.09
N ILE A 68 -5.87 7.70 -1.06
CA ILE A 68 -6.09 8.14 -2.45
C ILE A 68 -7.16 9.23 -2.51
N ALA A 69 -8.30 9.03 -1.83
CA ALA A 69 -9.38 10.02 -1.80
C ALA A 69 -8.94 11.36 -1.18
N ILE A 70 -8.12 11.32 -0.11
CA ILE A 70 -7.54 12.53 0.49
C ILE A 70 -6.61 13.22 -0.50
N ALA A 71 -5.71 12.48 -1.15
CA ALA A 71 -4.82 13.06 -2.16
C ALA A 71 -5.59 13.67 -3.34
N ASP A 72 -6.66 13.02 -3.79
CA ASP A 72 -7.55 13.52 -4.85
C ASP A 72 -8.19 14.87 -4.52
N GLN A 73 -8.50 15.14 -3.24
CA GLN A 73 -9.06 16.44 -2.82
C GLN A 73 -8.12 17.61 -3.09
N PHE A 74 -6.81 17.38 -3.18
CA PHE A 74 -5.80 18.41 -3.42
C PHE A 74 -5.37 18.52 -4.89
N ARG A 75 -5.97 17.73 -5.79
CA ARG A 75 -5.56 17.67 -7.20
C ARG A 75 -6.59 18.32 -8.12
N ALA A 76 -6.09 19.01 -9.14
CA ALA A 76 -6.93 19.50 -10.24
C ALA A 76 -7.36 18.39 -11.21
N VAL A 77 -6.54 17.33 -11.33
CA VAL A 77 -6.82 16.15 -12.16
C VAL A 77 -6.87 14.91 -11.25
N PRO A 78 -7.97 14.14 -11.23
CA PRO A 78 -8.10 12.96 -10.39
C PRO A 78 -6.99 11.93 -10.64
N LEU A 79 -6.58 11.22 -9.59
CA LEU A 79 -5.66 10.09 -9.62
C LEU A 79 -6.19 8.89 -10.41
N SER A 80 -7.51 8.84 -10.63
CA SER A 80 -8.16 7.86 -11.50
C SER A 80 -8.12 8.22 -12.99
N GLY A 81 -7.67 9.42 -13.34
CA GLY A 81 -7.54 9.86 -14.73
C GLY A 81 -6.31 9.24 -15.41
N GLU A 82 -6.43 8.88 -16.69
CA GLU A 82 -5.36 8.22 -17.46
C GLU A 82 -4.06 9.03 -17.57
N ALA A 83 -4.12 10.34 -17.31
CA ALA A 83 -2.96 11.24 -17.40
C ALA A 83 -2.01 11.14 -16.20
N PHE A 84 -2.40 10.48 -15.11
CA PHE A 84 -1.54 10.29 -13.94
C PHE A 84 -1.45 8.81 -13.60
N GLU A 85 -0.23 8.27 -13.70
CA GLU A 85 0.11 6.96 -13.13
C GLU A 85 0.63 7.21 -11.70
N PRO A 86 -0.23 7.21 -10.65
CA PRO A 86 0.23 7.37 -9.26
C PRO A 86 1.26 6.33 -8.86
N GLN A 87 1.32 5.22 -9.60
CA GLN A 87 2.28 4.16 -9.41
C GLN A 87 3.72 4.66 -9.66
N ASN A 88 3.96 5.53 -10.65
CA ASN A 88 5.32 6.08 -10.86
C ASN A 88 5.79 6.87 -9.63
N ALA A 89 4.95 7.76 -9.10
CA ALA A 89 5.25 8.54 -7.90
C ALA A 89 5.43 7.64 -6.67
N LEU A 90 4.56 6.64 -6.51
CA LEU A 90 4.62 5.67 -5.41
C LEU A 90 5.92 4.86 -5.43
N TYR A 91 6.29 4.30 -6.58
CA TYR A 91 7.51 3.48 -6.73
C TYR A 91 8.79 4.33 -6.64
N ALA A 92 8.71 5.65 -6.85
CA ALA A 92 9.81 6.59 -6.63
C ALA A 92 9.89 7.13 -5.20
N ALA A 93 8.88 6.88 -4.35
CA ALA A 93 8.79 7.51 -3.03
C ALA A 93 9.91 7.06 -2.08
N GLY A 94 10.20 5.75 -2.05
CA GLY A 94 11.13 5.17 -1.09
C GLY A 94 10.83 5.58 0.36
N ASN A 95 11.89 5.71 1.18
CA ASN A 95 11.77 5.95 2.62
C ASN A 95 11.23 7.34 3.01
N ILE A 96 11.00 8.25 2.05
CA ILE A 96 10.43 9.57 2.36
C ILE A 96 8.96 9.48 2.75
N ALA A 97 8.25 8.48 2.24
CA ALA A 97 6.81 8.30 2.43
C ALA A 97 6.41 6.84 2.68
N MET A 98 7.36 5.91 2.67
CA MET A 98 7.14 4.50 2.98
C MET A 98 7.95 4.08 4.20
N PHE A 99 7.38 3.17 4.98
CA PHE A 99 8.04 2.40 6.01
C PHE A 99 8.40 1.04 5.42
N ASP A 100 9.69 0.82 5.18
CA ASP A 100 10.21 -0.46 4.70
C ASP A 100 10.06 -1.53 5.79
N VAL A 101 9.30 -2.58 5.50
CA VAL A 101 9.08 -3.70 6.42
C VAL A 101 10.13 -4.74 6.09
N ILE A 102 11.13 -4.88 6.96
CA ILE A 102 12.32 -5.69 6.67
C ILE A 102 12.35 -7.05 7.36
N ASP A 103 11.32 -7.38 8.15
CA ASP A 103 11.23 -8.62 8.91
C ASP A 103 9.80 -9.19 8.90
N GLY A 104 9.72 -10.52 9.02
CA GLY A 104 8.48 -11.28 8.96
C GLY A 104 8.27 -12.01 7.63
N ARG A 105 7.15 -12.72 7.53
CA ARG A 105 6.77 -13.49 6.33
C ARG A 105 5.27 -13.51 6.13
N ASN A 106 4.81 -13.52 4.87
CA ASN A 106 3.39 -13.57 4.52
C ASN A 106 2.90 -14.97 4.08
N GLY A 107 3.71 -16.02 4.22
CA GLY A 107 3.35 -17.40 3.86
C GLY A 107 4.55 -18.35 3.82
N PRO A 108 4.33 -19.66 3.55
CA PRO A 108 5.38 -20.69 3.56
C PRO A 108 6.40 -20.63 2.40
N CYS A 109 6.28 -19.69 1.45
CA CYS A 109 7.07 -19.70 0.22
C CYS A 109 8.46 -19.05 0.34
N ASP A 110 9.38 -19.43 -0.56
CA ASP A 110 10.78 -18.93 -0.59
C ASP A 110 10.89 -17.42 -0.83
N LYS A 111 9.86 -16.81 -1.42
CA LYS A 111 9.79 -15.38 -1.71
C LYS A 111 8.85 -14.62 -0.76
N CYS A 112 8.34 -15.27 0.27
CA CYS A 112 7.33 -14.71 1.17
C CYS A 112 7.94 -13.97 2.37
N THR A 113 9.27 -13.90 2.47
CA THR A 113 9.98 -13.23 3.57
C THR A 113 10.22 -11.77 3.21
N ALA A 114 10.00 -10.90 4.19
CA ALA A 114 10.25 -9.48 4.07
C ALA A 114 11.76 -9.18 4.06
N GLY A 115 12.17 -8.06 3.48
CA GLY A 115 13.58 -7.69 3.38
C GLY A 115 13.77 -6.21 3.06
N VAL A 116 15.02 -5.77 2.88
CA VAL A 116 15.29 -4.38 2.55
C VAL A 116 14.79 -4.05 1.13
N GLY A 117 13.99 -3.00 1.02
CA GLY A 117 13.42 -2.51 -0.22
C GLY A 117 12.16 -3.27 -0.62
N PHE A 118 11.89 -3.35 -1.93
CA PHE A 118 10.71 -4.08 -2.39
C PHE A 118 10.85 -5.58 -2.12
N ASP A 119 9.80 -6.17 -1.55
CA ASP A 119 9.68 -7.61 -1.40
C ASP A 119 8.25 -8.10 -1.72
N PHE A 120 8.07 -9.41 -1.90
CA PHE A 120 6.74 -9.98 -2.15
C PHE A 120 5.94 -10.23 -0.85
N ALA A 121 6.50 -9.91 0.32
CA ALA A 121 5.79 -9.98 1.58
C ALA A 121 4.86 -8.76 1.74
N THR A 122 5.44 -7.58 1.51
CA THR A 122 4.95 -6.26 1.92
C THR A 122 5.07 -5.18 0.84
N GLY A 123 5.62 -5.51 -0.34
CA GLY A 123 5.76 -4.58 -1.46
C GLY A 123 6.80 -3.51 -1.14
N LEU A 124 6.46 -2.25 -1.37
CA LEU A 124 7.26 -1.09 -0.95
C LEU A 124 7.17 -0.81 0.56
N GLY A 125 6.40 -1.60 1.31
CA GLY A 125 6.14 -1.39 2.74
C GLY A 125 4.86 -0.61 3.02
N SER A 126 4.79 0.02 4.19
CA SER A 126 3.58 0.71 4.65
C SER A 126 3.65 2.22 4.45
N PRO A 127 2.57 2.89 4.01
CA PRO A 127 2.57 4.34 3.88
C PRO A 127 2.85 5.07 5.22
N ARG A 128 3.59 6.17 5.15
CA ARG A 128 3.94 7.08 6.26
C ARG A 128 3.45 8.50 5.97
N PRO A 129 3.48 9.42 6.95
CA PRO A 129 3.35 10.86 6.66
C PRO A 129 4.29 11.25 5.52
N GLY A 130 3.79 11.99 4.52
CA GLY A 130 4.48 12.26 3.24
C GLY A 130 3.85 11.57 2.03
N ILE A 131 3.09 10.48 2.22
CA ILE A 131 2.51 9.74 1.08
C ILE A 131 1.44 10.55 0.33
N ILE A 132 0.68 11.39 1.04
CA ILE A 132 -0.34 12.22 0.41
C ILE A 132 0.34 13.24 -0.51
N GLU A 133 1.42 13.87 -0.05
CA GLU A 133 2.21 14.84 -0.81
C GLU A 133 2.81 14.21 -2.08
N VAL A 134 3.35 12.99 -1.95
CA VAL A 134 3.85 12.19 -3.09
C VAL A 134 2.72 11.94 -4.11
N LEU A 135 1.54 11.53 -3.66
CA LEU A 135 0.41 11.24 -4.54
C LEU A 135 -0.18 12.51 -5.18
N VAL A 136 -0.17 13.64 -4.47
CA VAL A 136 -0.57 14.93 -5.04
C VAL A 136 0.42 15.38 -6.13
N GLY A 137 1.69 14.95 -6.06
CA GLY A 137 2.74 15.38 -6.98
C GLY A 137 3.26 16.79 -6.66
N SER A 138 3.08 17.24 -5.42
CA SER A 138 3.59 18.53 -4.94
C SER A 138 4.99 18.34 -4.38
N SER A 139 5.99 18.95 -5.01
CA SER A 139 7.26 19.20 -4.33
C SER A 139 7.07 20.40 -3.39
N THR A 140 6.77 20.14 -2.11
CA THR A 140 6.66 21.23 -1.12
C THR A 140 7.56 20.94 0.08
N PRO A 141 8.41 21.90 0.51
CA PRO A 141 9.39 21.70 1.56
C PRO A 141 8.73 21.43 2.91
N ALA A 142 9.45 20.74 3.79
CA ALA A 142 9.06 20.40 5.15
C ALA A 142 8.32 21.57 5.83
N VAL A 143 7.05 21.34 6.19
CA VAL A 143 6.31 22.26 7.04
C VAL A 143 6.92 22.18 8.44
N ALA A 144 7.45 23.30 8.93
CA ALA A 144 7.92 23.45 10.30
C ALA A 144 6.80 23.10 11.28
N GLN A 145 7.07 22.15 12.17
CA GLN A 145 6.19 21.84 13.29
C GLN A 145 6.06 23.08 14.20
N ARG A 146 4.84 23.40 14.58
CA ARG A 146 4.54 24.26 15.73
C ARG A 146 4.40 23.40 16.98
#